data_AF-Q6X301-F1
#
_entry.id   AF-Q6X301-F1
#
_cell.length_a   1.000
_cell.length_b   1.000
_cell.length_c   1.000
_cell.angle_alpha   90.00
_cell.angle_beta   90.00
_cell.angle_gamma   90.00
#
_symmetry.space_group_name_H-M   'P 1'
#
loop_
_entity.id
_entity.type
_entity.pdbx_description
1 polymer ?
#
loop_
_entity_poly.entity_id
_entity_poly.type
_entity_poly.pdbx_seq_one_letter_code
_entity_poly.pdbx_strand_id
1 'polypeptide(L)' 'MEQDINELVETGRYQNRSEVIRAGLRLLLQQEAQNSAKLEALRNATSSGLMQLERGEYDELTSDDLAQYLDELGNQASH' A
#
# COMPACT_ATOMS: atom_id res chain seq x y z
N MET A 1 -2.83 -14.45 -24.99
CA MET A 1 -2.10 -13.18 -25.19
C MET A 1 -2.41 -12.53 -26.52
N GLU A 2 -2.14 -13.17 -27.68
CA GLU A 2 -2.47 -12.55 -28.98
C GLU A 2 -3.97 -12.39 -29.24
N GLN A 3 -4.77 -13.38 -28.85
CA GLN A 3 -6.24 -13.30 -28.95
C GLN A 3 -6.81 -12.19 -28.04
N ASP A 4 -6.32 -12.07 -26.80
CA ASP A 4 -6.75 -11.02 -25.86
C ASP A 4 -6.38 -9.60 -26.36
N ILE A 5 -5.20 -9.45 -26.97
CA ILE A 5 -4.76 -8.17 -27.56
C ILE A 5 -5.62 -7.82 -28.78
N ASN A 6 -5.96 -8.79 -29.63
CA ASN A 6 -6.80 -8.54 -30.80
C ASN A 6 -8.22 -8.18 -30.39
N GLU A 7 -8.80 -8.85 -29.39
CA GLU A 7 -10.13 -8.51 -28.85
C GLU A 7 -10.17 -7.08 -28.26
N LEU A 8 -9.11 -6.66 -27.57
CA LEU A 8 -8.97 -5.28 -27.06
C LEU A 8 -8.86 -4.22 -28.16
N VAL A 9 -8.37 -4.58 -29.35
CA VAL A 9 -8.32 -3.70 -30.52
C VAL A 9 -9.64 -3.73 -31.28
N GLU A 10 -10.23 -4.90 -31.49
CA GLU A 10 -11.50 -5.10 -32.19
C GLU A 10 -12.69 -4.46 -31.46
N THR A 11 -12.67 -4.44 -30.13
CA THR A 11 -13.66 -3.72 -29.30
C THR A 11 -13.49 -2.20 -29.34
N GLY A 12 -12.49 -1.68 -30.07
CA GLY A 12 -12.21 -0.25 -30.22
C GLY A 12 -11.60 0.41 -28.98
N ARG A 13 -11.30 -0.36 -27.93
CA ARG A 13 -10.71 0.16 -26.69
C ARG A 13 -9.26 0.64 -26.89
N TYR A 14 -8.57 0.09 -27.88
CA TYR A 14 -7.23 0.52 -28.31
C TYR A 14 -7.14 0.50 -29.84
N GLN A 15 -6.42 1.45 -30.43
CA GLN A 15 -6.36 1.57 -31.90
C GLN A 15 -5.45 0.53 -32.55
N ASN A 16 -4.46 0.01 -31.83
CA ASN A 16 -3.53 -0.98 -32.35
C ASN A 16 -2.83 -1.76 -31.22
N ARG A 17 -2.21 -2.88 -31.59
CA ARG A 17 -1.45 -3.75 -30.69
C ARG A 17 -0.35 -3.01 -29.92
N SER A 18 0.34 -2.07 -30.57
CA SER A 18 1.41 -1.29 -29.93
C SER A 18 0.88 -0.41 -28.80
N GLU A 19 -0.36 0.07 -28.89
CA GLU A 19 -1.01 0.82 -27.83
C GLU A 19 -1.37 -0.08 -26.64
N VAL A 20 -1.91 -1.27 -26.89
CA VAL A 20 -2.21 -2.28 -25.84
C VAL A 20 -0.94 -2.65 -25.07
N ILE A 21 0.17 -2.89 -25.77
CA ILE A 21 1.45 -3.23 -25.16
C ILE A 21 1.99 -2.07 -24.30
N ARG A 22 1.93 -0.83 -24.79
CA ARG A 22 2.37 0.34 -24.01
C ARG A 22 1.49 0.57 -22.78
N ALA A 23 0.17 0.36 -22.90
CA ALA A 23 -0.74 0.43 -21.76
C ALA A 23 -0.42 -0.64 -20.71
N GLY A 24 -0.19 -1.88 -21.14
CA GLY A 24 0.24 -2.98 -20.27
C GLY A 24 1.57 -2.70 -19.56
N LEU A 25 2.58 -2.22 -20.30
CA LEU A 25 3.87 -1.85 -19.73
C LEU A 25 3.74 -0.70 -18.72
N ARG A 26 2.91 0.31 -19.00
CA ARG A 26 2.67 1.41 -18.06
C ARG A 26 2.04 0.91 -16.75
N LEU A 27 1.06 0.01 -16.85
CA LEU A 27 0.44 -0.60 -15.67
C LEU A 27 1.46 -1.42 -14.86
N LEU A 28 2.30 -2.20 -15.51
CA LEU A 28 3.35 -2.97 -14.85
C LEU A 28 4.34 -2.04 -14.10
N LEU A 29 4.85 -1.02 -14.78
CA LEU A 29 5.78 -0.05 -14.17
C LEU A 29 5.14 0.69 -13.01
N GLN A 30 3.86 1.06 -13.12
CA GLN A 30 3.12 1.69 -12.02
C GLN A 30 2.98 0.73 -10.82
N GLN A 31 2.67 -0.53 -11.07
CA GLN A 31 2.56 -1.54 -10.02
C GLN A 31 3.91 -1.78 -9.33
N GLU A 32 5.00 -1.85 -10.08
CA GLU A 32 6.36 -1.97 -9.54
C GLU A 32 6.73 -0.77 -8.67
N ALA A 33 6.45 0.45 -9.13
CA ALA A 33 6.68 1.67 -8.36
C ALA A 33 5.86 1.69 -7.05
N GLN A 34 4.58 1.31 -7.12
CA GLN A 34 3.71 1.22 -5.94
C GLN A 34 4.19 0.17 -4.94
N ASN A 35 4.61 -1.00 -5.42
CA ASN A 35 5.13 -2.07 -4.58
C ASN A 35 6.43 -1.64 -3.88
N SER A 36 7.34 -1.00 -4.62
CA SER A 36 8.58 -0.47 -4.07
C SER A 36 8.31 0.58 -2.98
N ALA A 37 7.44 1.55 -3.26
CA ALA A 37 7.07 2.59 -2.30
C ALA A 37 6.40 2.00 -1.04
N LYS A 38 5.52 1.00 -1.20
CA LYS A 38 4.89 0.30 -0.06
C LYS A 38 5.94 -0.41 0.80
N LEU A 39 6.90 -1.09 0.19
CA LEU A 39 7.96 -1.78 0.91
C LEU A 39 8.86 -0.80 1.67
N GLU A 40 9.22 0.32 1.06
CA GLU A 40 10.00 1.37 1.70
C GLU A 40 9.25 1.97 2.90
N ALA A 41 7.96 2.29 2.73
CA ALA A 41 7.12 2.78 3.82
C ALA A 41 7.05 1.80 5.00
N LEU A 42 6.88 0.49 4.73
CA LEU A 42 6.87 -0.54 5.76
C LEU A 42 8.23 -0.63 6.48
N ARG A 43 9.34 -0.58 5.74
CA ARG A 43 10.69 -0.58 6.33
C ARG A 43 10.92 0.62 7.23
N ASN A 44 10.53 1.81 6.77
CA ASN A 44 10.68 3.05 7.54
C ASN A 44 9.81 3.03 8.80
N ALA A 45 8.55 2.60 8.70
CA ALA A 45 7.66 2.47 9.86
C ALA A 45 8.20 1.45 10.88
N THR A 46 8.69 0.30 10.40
CA THR A 46 9.30 -0.73 11.27
C THR A 46 10.54 -0.19 11.97
N SER A 47 11.45 0.46 11.23
CA SER A 47 12.67 1.05 11.79
C SER A 47 12.35 2.10 12.86
N SER A 48 11.38 2.99 12.57
CA SER A 48 10.91 3.98 13.54
C SER A 48 10.32 3.34 14.78
N GLY A 49 9.49 2.30 14.62
CA GLY A 49 8.90 1.57 15.75
C GLY A 49 9.95 0.86 16.60
N LEU A 50 10.97 0.26 15.98
CA LEU A 50 12.08 -0.37 16.72
C LEU A 50 12.86 0.67 17.54
N MET A 51 13.15 1.85 16.98
CA MET A 51 13.80 2.93 17.72
C MET A 51 12.94 3.43 18.89
N GLN A 52 11.62 3.51 18.73
CA GLN A 52 10.69 3.85 19.81
C GLN A 52 10.73 2.80 20.92
N LEU A 53 10.71 1.51 20.57
CA LEU A 53 10.84 0.41 21.52
C LEU A 53 12.15 0.49 22.33
N GLU A 54 13.28 0.73 21.65
CA GLU A 54 14.60 0.88 22.32
C GLU A 54 14.64 2.07 23.29
N ARG A 55 13.87 3.14 23.02
CA ARG A 55 13.76 4.31 23.90
C ARG A 55 12.73 4.15 25.01
N GLY A 56 11.99 3.04 25.05
CA GLY A 56 10.89 2.86 26.00
C GLY A 56 9.64 3.67 25.64
N GLU A 57 9.51 4.13 24.39
CA GLU A 57 8.36 4.88 23.90
C GLU A 57 7.25 3.92 23.44
N TYR A 58 6.74 3.12 24.36
CA TYR A 58 5.64 2.20 24.12
C TYR A 58 4.82 1.96 25.40
N ASP A 59 3.57 1.57 25.23
CA ASP A 59 2.70 1.11 26.31
C ASP A 59 2.54 -0.40 26.24
N GLU A 60 2.65 -1.09 27.38
CA GLU A 60 2.33 -2.52 27.48
C GLU A 60 0.82 -2.70 27.69
N LEU A 61 0.18 -3.45 26.80
CA LEU A 61 -1.26 -3.65 26.79
C LEU A 61 -1.58 -5.11 26.58
N THR A 62 -2.57 -5.61 27.32
CA THR A 62 -3.17 -6.91 27.03
C THR A 62 -4.30 -6.74 26.01
N SER A 63 -4.69 -7.84 25.35
CA SER A 63 -5.82 -7.82 24.42
C SER A 63 -7.14 -7.41 25.07
N ASP A 64 -7.30 -7.69 26.37
CA ASP A 64 -8.53 -7.38 27.11
C ASP A 64 -8.65 -5.88 27.41
N ASP A 65 -7.51 -5.18 27.56
CA ASP A 65 -7.45 -3.76 27.91
C ASP A 65 -7.46 -2.84 26.66
N LEU A 66 -7.24 -3.40 25.47
CA LEU A 66 -7.04 -2.63 24.24
C LEU A 66 -8.20 -1.68 23.92
N ALA A 67 -9.44 -2.13 24.10
CA ALA A 67 -10.63 -1.33 23.79
C ALA A 67 -10.71 -0.09 24.70
N GLN A 68 -10.50 -0.29 26.01
CA GLN A 68 -10.51 0.80 26.98
C GLN A 68 -9.36 1.80 26.72
N TYR A 69 -8.16 1.30 26.43
CA TYR A 69 -7.02 2.16 26.12
C TYR A 69 -7.26 3.07 24.91
N LEU A 70 -7.86 2.53 23.83
CA LEU A 70 -8.18 3.33 22.64
C LEU A 70 -9.26 4.39 22.91
N ASP A 71 -10.26 4.07 23.74
CA ASP A 71 -11.30 5.03 24.15
C ASP A 71 -10.70 6.17 24.99
N GLU A 72 -9.81 5.86 25.93
CA GLU A 72 -9.09 6.85 26.75
C GLU A 72 -8.22 7.76 25.87
N LEU A 73 -7.47 7.19 24.92
CA LEU A 73 -6.64 7.92 23.98
C LEU A 73 -7.48 8.87 23.09
N GLY A 74 -8.65 8.42 22.62
CA GLY A 74 -9.57 9.23 21.81
C GLY A 74 -10.15 10.42 22.59
N ASN A 75 -10.43 10.24 23.87
CA ASN A 75 -10.92 11.31 24.75
C ASN A 75 -9.82 12.36 25.04
N GLN A 76 -8.57 11.93 25.20
CA GLN A 76 -7.42 12.83 25.37
C GLN A 76 -7.11 13.66 24.12
N ALA A 77 -7.19 13.06 22.93
CA ALA A 77 -6.93 13.75 21.67
C ALA A 77 -8.03 14.77 21.27
N SER A 78 -9.21 14.69 21.90
CA SER A 78 -10.34 15.59 21.65
C SER A 78 -10.34 16.85 22.53
N HIS A 79 -9.40 16.96 23.49
CA HIS A 79 -9.18 18.15 24.32
C HIS A 79 -8.00 18.97 23.81
#